data_AF-A0A9D4L1U9-F1
#
_entry.id   AF-A0A9D4L1U9-F1
#
_cell.length_a   1.000
_cell.length_b   1.000
_cell.length_c   1.000
_cell.angle_alpha   90.00
_cell.angle_beta   90.00
_cell.angle_gamma   90.00
#
_symmetry.space_group_name_H-M   'P 1'
#
loop_
_entity.id
_entity.type
_entity.pdbx_description
1 polymer ?
#
loop_
_entity_poly.entity_id
_entity_poly.type
_entity_poly.pdbx_seq_one_letter_code
_entity_poly.pdbx_strand_id
1 'polypeptide(L)'
;MDGWMDGWMDGWMDGWMDGWMDGWMDGWMVGWMDGWLAGWLAGWLAGWLAGWLAGWLAGWLAGWLAGWLAGWLAGWLASWLAGWLAGWLAGWMDGWKDGRADGRTHS
;
A
#
# COMPACT_ATOMS: atom_id res chain seq x y z
N MET A 1 65.45 -28.88 -31.66
CA MET A 1 64.49 -28.05 -32.41
C MET A 1 63.07 -28.23 -31.86
N ASP A 2 62.84 -29.37 -31.23
CA ASP A 2 61.56 -29.87 -30.75
C ASP A 2 60.99 -29.01 -29.61
N GLY A 3 61.82 -28.67 -28.60
CA GLY A 3 61.35 -27.87 -27.45
C GLY A 3 60.95 -26.41 -27.71
N TRP A 4 61.29 -25.82 -28.87
CA TRP A 4 60.81 -24.47 -29.22
C TRP A 4 59.43 -24.52 -29.87
N MET A 5 59.15 -25.58 -30.64
CA MET A 5 57.81 -25.83 -31.19
C MET A 5 56.84 -26.22 -30.07
N ASP A 6 57.27 -27.09 -29.15
CA ASP A 6 56.46 -27.53 -28.02
C ASP A 6 56.09 -26.33 -27.12
N GLY A 7 57.06 -25.50 -26.74
CA GLY A 7 56.79 -24.32 -25.89
C GLY A 7 55.93 -23.24 -26.56
N TRP A 8 55.99 -23.11 -27.89
CA TRP A 8 55.13 -22.18 -28.63
C TRP A 8 53.70 -22.71 -28.77
N MET A 9 53.54 -24.02 -29.00
CA MET A 9 52.23 -24.68 -29.00
C MET A 9 51.56 -24.62 -27.62
N ASP A 10 52.30 -24.96 -26.57
CA ASP A 10 51.80 -24.94 -25.19
C ASP A 10 51.38 -23.53 -24.78
N GLY A 11 52.22 -22.52 -25.00
CA GLY A 11 51.89 -21.13 -24.63
C GLY A 11 50.71 -20.54 -25.43
N TRP A 12 50.53 -20.94 -26.68
CA TRP A 12 49.37 -20.51 -27.48
C TRP A 12 48.09 -21.21 -27.04
N MET A 13 48.19 -22.51 -26.74
CA MET A 13 47.06 -23.33 -26.31
C MET A 13 46.59 -22.94 -24.91
N ASP A 14 47.52 -22.74 -23.97
CA ASP A 14 47.22 -22.26 -22.61
C ASP A 14 46.64 -20.84 -22.65
N GLY A 15 47.25 -19.91 -23.39
CA GLY A 15 46.76 -18.52 -23.45
C GLY A 15 45.38 -18.39 -24.11
N TRP A 16 45.07 -19.24 -25.10
CA TRP A 16 43.76 -19.29 -25.72
C TRP A 16 42.71 -19.94 -24.81
N MET A 17 43.09 -21.02 -24.12
CA MET A 17 42.21 -21.77 -23.23
C MET A 17 41.89 -20.93 -21.98
N ASP A 18 42.87 -20.31 -21.34
CA ASP A 18 42.69 -19.42 -20.19
C ASP A 18 41.85 -18.20 -20.56
N GLY A 19 42.19 -17.50 -21.65
CA GLY A 19 41.45 -16.31 -22.07
C GLY A 19 39.99 -16.59 -22.44
N TRP A 20 39.71 -17.77 -23.01
CA TRP A 20 38.34 -18.20 -23.31
C TRP A 20 37.59 -18.65 -22.05
N MET A 21 38.23 -19.40 -21.16
CA MET A 21 37.61 -19.84 -19.91
C MET A 21 37.30 -18.67 -18.98
N ASP A 22 38.24 -17.74 -18.81
CA ASP A 22 38.08 -16.56 -17.96
C ASP A 22 37.02 -15.62 -18.54
N GLY A 23 37.09 -15.31 -19.84
CA GLY A 23 36.11 -14.42 -20.47
C GLY A 23 34.68 -14.98 -20.47
N TRP A 24 34.54 -16.30 -20.62
CA TRP A 24 33.23 -16.95 -20.56
C TRP A 24 32.72 -17.09 -19.13
N MET A 25 33.58 -17.46 -18.17
CA MET A 25 33.21 -17.51 -16.75
C MET A 25 32.80 -16.14 -16.24
N ASP A 26 33.62 -15.10 -16.43
CA ASP A 26 33.32 -13.76 -15.94
C ASP A 26 32.06 -13.19 -16.61
N GLY A 27 31.95 -13.31 -17.92
CA GLY A 27 30.79 -12.81 -18.66
C GLY A 27 29.49 -13.50 -18.23
N TRP A 28 29.54 -14.81 -17.99
CA TRP A 28 28.37 -15.57 -17.55
C TRP A 28 28.04 -15.35 -16.07
N MET A 29 29.04 -15.36 -15.18
CA MET A 29 28.82 -15.11 -13.74
C MET A 29 28.27 -13.71 -13.51
N VAL A 30 28.91 -12.68 -14.07
CA VAL A 30 28.50 -11.29 -13.89
C VAL A 30 27.15 -11.05 -14.53
N GLY A 31 26.96 -11.46 -15.80
CA GLY A 31 25.70 -11.25 -16.51
C GLY A 31 24.52 -11.98 -15.86
N TRP A 32 24.74 -13.21 -15.37
CA TRP A 32 23.68 -13.99 -14.72
C TRP A 32 23.41 -13.50 -13.30
N MET A 33 24.45 -13.20 -12.50
CA MET A 33 24.26 -12.64 -11.16
C MET A 33 23.59 -11.27 -11.23
N ASP A 34 24.08 -10.34 -12.04
CA ASP A 34 23.47 -9.01 -12.13
C ASP A 34 22.06 -9.07 -12.70
N GLY A 35 21.84 -9.83 -13.78
CA GLY A 35 20.52 -9.94 -14.40
C GLY A 35 19.48 -10.63 -13.50
N TRP A 36 19.86 -11.74 -12.86
CA TRP A 36 18.97 -12.49 -11.98
C TRP A 36 18.74 -11.76 -10.67
N LEU A 37 19.80 -11.28 -10.01
CA LEU A 37 19.69 -10.58 -8.75
C LEU A 37 18.93 -9.27 -8.95
N ALA A 38 19.28 -8.44 -9.93
CA ALA A 38 18.55 -7.19 -10.16
C ALA A 38 17.10 -7.43 -10.59
N GLY A 39 16.84 -8.37 -11.50
CA GLY A 39 15.49 -8.67 -11.97
C GLY A 39 14.60 -9.26 -10.87
N TRP A 40 15.13 -10.21 -10.09
CA TRP A 40 14.39 -10.86 -9.01
C TRP A 40 14.19 -9.91 -7.83
N LEU A 41 15.24 -9.22 -7.37
CA LEU A 41 15.10 -8.28 -6.26
C LEU A 41 14.17 -7.13 -6.65
N ALA A 42 14.33 -6.53 -7.84
CA ALA A 42 13.47 -5.43 -8.26
C ALA A 42 12.03 -5.88 -8.44
N GLY A 43 11.79 -7.01 -9.11
CA GLY A 43 10.44 -7.53 -9.34
C GLY A 43 9.74 -7.97 -8.06
N TRP A 44 10.45 -8.71 -7.19
CA TRP A 44 9.90 -9.19 -5.93
C TRP A 44 9.70 -8.05 -4.93
N LEU A 45 10.70 -7.19 -4.74
CA LEU A 45 10.61 -6.08 -3.80
C LEU A 45 9.57 -5.06 -4.28
N ALA A 46 9.55 -4.70 -5.56
CA ALA A 46 8.53 -3.77 -6.07
C ALA A 46 7.12 -4.36 -5.98
N GLY A 47 6.94 -5.62 -6.40
CA GLY A 47 5.62 -6.28 -6.38
C GLY A 47 5.10 -6.52 -4.96
N TRP A 48 5.94 -7.04 -4.08
CA TRP A 48 5.57 -7.32 -2.70
C TRP A 48 5.38 -6.05 -1.89
N LEU A 49 6.34 -5.11 -1.96
CA LEU A 49 6.25 -3.86 -1.19
C LEU A 49 5.11 -2.99 -1.72
N ALA A 50 4.94 -2.83 -3.04
CA ALA A 50 3.82 -2.05 -3.56
C ALA A 50 2.47 -2.73 -3.26
N GLY A 51 2.35 -4.03 -3.48
CA GLY A 51 1.08 -4.75 -3.26
C GLY A 51 0.69 -4.81 -1.79
N TRP A 52 1.64 -5.15 -0.91
CA TRP A 52 1.39 -5.25 0.52
C TRP A 52 1.17 -3.87 1.14
N LEU A 53 2.06 -2.90 0.88
CA LEU A 53 1.98 -1.59 1.48
C LEU A 53 0.76 -0.82 0.94
N ALA A 54 0.48 -0.87 -0.37
CA ALA A 54 -0.73 -0.23 -0.90
C ALA A 54 -1.99 -0.93 -0.41
N GLY A 55 -2.07 -2.26 -0.48
CA GLY A 55 -3.28 -3.00 -0.09
C GLY A 55 -3.58 -2.92 1.41
N TRP A 56 -2.56 -3.14 2.24
CA TRP A 56 -2.72 -3.11 3.69
C TRP A 56 -2.92 -1.68 4.20
N LEU A 57 -2.08 -0.72 3.78
CA LEU A 57 -2.20 0.65 4.25
C LEU A 57 -3.47 1.30 3.71
N ALA A 58 -3.81 1.14 2.44
CA ALA A 58 -5.07 1.70 1.92
C ALA A 58 -6.28 1.02 2.54
N GLY A 59 -6.30 -0.31 2.64
CA GLY A 59 -7.44 -1.05 3.19
C GLY A 59 -7.66 -0.78 4.68
N TRP A 60 -6.58 -0.83 5.48
CA TRP A 60 -6.66 -0.59 6.92
C TRP A 60 -6.94 0.87 7.23
N LEU A 61 -6.22 1.80 6.61
CA LEU A 61 -6.35 3.22 6.90
C LEU A 61 -7.67 3.77 6.34
N ALA A 62 -8.09 3.37 5.13
CA ALA A 62 -9.40 3.77 4.63
C ALA A 62 -10.54 3.11 5.43
N GLY A 63 -10.47 1.82 5.71
CA GLY A 63 -11.53 1.11 6.43
C GLY A 63 -11.69 1.58 7.87
N TRP A 64 -10.57 1.72 8.60
CA TRP A 64 -10.59 2.16 9.99
C TRP A 64 -10.96 3.64 10.10
N LEU A 65 -10.33 4.50 9.30
CA LEU A 65 -10.56 5.95 9.39
C LEU A 65 -11.95 6.31 8.84
N ALA A 66 -12.41 5.72 7.74
CA ALA A 66 -13.77 5.94 7.26
C ALA A 66 -14.79 5.35 8.23
N GLY A 67 -14.62 4.12 8.72
CA GLY A 67 -15.58 3.48 9.62
C GLY A 67 -15.68 4.19 10.98
N TRP A 68 -14.55 4.53 11.59
CA TRP A 68 -14.50 5.20 12.88
C TRP A 68 -14.98 6.65 12.77
N LEU A 69 -14.46 7.41 11.81
CA LEU A 69 -14.81 8.82 11.67
C LEU A 69 -16.26 8.96 11.21
N ALA A 70 -16.71 8.19 10.22
CA ALA A 70 -18.11 8.25 9.77
C ALA A 70 -19.08 7.77 10.85
N GLY A 71 -18.77 6.67 11.56
CA GLY A 71 -19.63 6.16 12.63
C GLY A 71 -19.73 7.13 13.80
N TRP A 72 -18.61 7.70 14.23
CA TRP A 72 -18.59 8.67 15.33
C TRP A 72 -19.27 9.98 14.96
N LEU A 73 -18.95 10.55 13.79
CA LEU A 73 -19.55 11.82 13.34
C LEU A 73 -21.05 11.64 13.08
N ALA A 74 -21.45 10.58 12.39
CA ALA A 74 -22.86 10.31 12.11
C ALA A 74 -23.65 10.06 13.41
N GLY A 75 -23.12 9.27 14.34
CA GLY A 75 -23.78 9.00 15.62
C GLY A 75 -23.92 10.25 16.48
N TRP A 76 -22.87 11.07 16.56
CA TRP A 76 -22.88 12.32 17.30
C TRP A 76 -23.86 13.33 16.68
N LEU A 77 -23.77 13.54 15.37
CA LEU A 77 -24.61 14.49 14.65
C LEU A 77 -26.08 14.08 14.70
N ALA A 78 -26.39 12.78 14.52
CA ALA A 78 -27.74 12.26 14.59
C ALA A 78 -28.35 12.42 15.98
N SER A 79 -27.60 12.12 17.05
CA SER A 79 -28.09 12.27 18.43
C SER A 79 -28.32 13.74 18.79
N TRP A 80 -27.40 14.62 18.37
CA TRP A 80 -27.53 16.06 18.60
C TRP A 80 -28.72 16.66 17.86
N LEU A 81 -28.88 16.35 16.58
CA LEU A 81 -30.04 16.79 15.79
C LEU A 81 -31.34 16.23 16.35
N ALA A 82 -31.40 14.93 16.65
CA ALA A 82 -32.60 14.30 17.19
C ALA A 82 -33.02 14.93 18.53
N GLY A 83 -32.06 15.17 19.44
CA GLY A 83 -32.34 15.81 20.72
C GLY A 83 -32.81 17.26 20.57
N TRP A 84 -32.17 18.03 19.69
CA TRP A 84 -32.57 19.41 19.41
C TRP A 84 -33.96 19.49 18.79
N LEU A 85 -34.24 18.67 17.77
CA LEU A 85 -35.53 18.65 17.08
C LEU A 85 -36.65 18.20 18.03
N ALA A 86 -36.40 17.16 18.83
CA ALA A 86 -37.37 16.63 19.79
C ALA A 86 -37.70 17.67 20.87
N GLY A 87 -36.70 18.34 21.43
CA GLY A 87 -36.91 19.39 22.43
C GLY A 87 -37.67 20.59 21.86
N TRP A 88 -37.32 21.02 20.64
CA TRP A 88 -38.01 22.12 19.97
C TRP A 88 -39.47 21.78 19.64
N LEU A 89 -39.74 20.59 19.08
CA LEU A 89 -41.10 20.13 18.79
C LEU A 89 -41.94 19.98 20.05
N ALA A 90 -41.37 19.42 21.12
CA ALA A 90 -42.07 19.24 22.39
C ALA A 90 -42.48 20.59 22.99
N GLY A 91 -41.53 21.54 23.11
CA GLY A 91 -41.82 22.87 23.63
C GLY A 91 -42.83 23.64 22.80
N TRP A 92 -42.77 23.53 21.46
CA TRP A 92 -43.75 24.15 20.58
C TRP A 92 -45.15 23.53 20.72
N MET A 93 -45.25 22.20 20.80
CA MET A 93 -46.52 21.52 20.99
C MET A 93 -47.15 21.82 22.36
N ASP A 94 -46.37 21.86 23.42
CA ASP A 94 -46.87 22.13 24.77
C ASP A 94 -47.39 23.57 24.86
N GLY A 95 -46.63 24.56 24.37
CA GLY A 95 -47.10 25.95 24.32
C GLY A 95 -48.36 26.15 23.46
N TRP A 96 -48.51 25.41 22.36
CA TRP A 96 -49.71 25.47 21.53
C TRP A 96 -50.94 24.86 22.23
N LYS A 97 -50.77 23.75 22.95
CA LYS A 97 -51.85 23.11 23.71
C LYS A 97 -52.30 23.97 24.88
N ASP A 98 -51.37 24.57 25.62
CA ASP A 98 -51.65 25.45 26.75
C ASP A 98 -52.39 26.71 26.30
N GLY A 99 -51.93 27.37 25.22
CA GLY A 99 -52.61 28.54 24.67
C GLY A 99 -54.02 28.27 24.15
N ARG A 100 -54.30 27.06 23.66
CA ARG A 100 -55.66 26.66 23.20
C ARG A 100 -56.56 26.19 24.35
N ALA A 101 -55.98 25.79 25.49
CA ALA A 101 -56.74 25.53 26.71
C ALA A 101 -57.18 26.86 27.36
N ASP A 102 -56.28 27.83 27.49
CA ASP A 102 -56.57 29.16 28.06
C ASP A 102 -57.54 29.99 27.21
N GLY A 103 -57.45 29.88 25.86
CA GLY A 103 -58.41 30.55 24.97
C GLY A 103 -59.86 30.04 25.09
N ARG A 104 -60.08 28.83 25.62
CA ARG A 104 -61.41 28.25 25.84
C ARG A 104 -61.98 28.51 27.22
N THR A 105 -61.15 28.82 28.20
CA THR A 105 -61.58 29.20 29.56
C THR A 105 -61.93 30.69 29.66
N HIS A 106 -61.44 31.50 28.71
CA HIS A 106 -61.70 32.94 28.62
C HIS A 106 -62.77 33.36 27.57
N SER A 107 -63.49 32.42 26.95
CA SER A 107 -64.69 32.68 26.10
C SER A 107 -65.97 32.30 26.82
#